data_AF-A0A9P4QJB9-F1
#
_entry.id   AF-A0A9P4QJB9-F1
#
_cell.length_a   1.000
_cell.length_b   1.000
_cell.length_c   1.000
_cell.angle_alpha   90.00
_cell.angle_beta   90.00
_cell.angle_gamma   90.00
#
_symmetry.space_group_name_H-M   'P 1'
#
loop_
_entity.id
_entity.type
_entity.pdbx_description
1 polymer ?
#
loop_
_entity_poly.entity_id
_entity_poly.type
_entity_poly.pdbx_seq_one_letter_code
_entity_poly.pdbx_strand_id
1 'polypeptide(L)'
;YFEDSTLSNHTIYQPKDPSGLKLPVIAWANGGCANQGLSHQSFLTEVTSYGAFAIAVGPVKGNPGGGGPPPSGNSSSIPIFPERQKAAIDWVVKNAGKGNYTHVDTSRIAVWGMSCGGIETYVNWADERVSSIGIFNSGQLAANESIAIASKINKPIFYFMGGPTDIAYENGERDYANLPGGTPAWLGNDGLGHGGSFGKPNAGPIAIAGVHFMQWLLRGNASAGAFFTNGDALKSGYTDNKSKDLDKLNITSIQRLSHWVRN
;
A
#
# COMPACT_ATOMS: atom_id res chain seq x y z
N TYR A 1 14.52 6.11 7.46
CA TYR A 1 14.70 5.31 6.24
C TYR A 1 16.19 5.12 5.97
N PHE A 2 16.58 4.10 5.21
CA PHE A 2 17.97 3.81 4.81
C PHE A 2 18.00 2.84 3.60
N GLU A 3 19.19 2.62 3.04
CA GLU A 3 19.44 1.58 2.01
C GLU A 3 20.24 0.44 2.64
N ASP A 4 19.99 -0.80 2.19
CA ASP A 4 20.77 -1.99 2.57
C ASP A 4 21.56 -2.47 1.35
N SER A 5 22.86 -2.74 1.52
CA SER A 5 23.74 -3.15 0.43
C SER A 5 23.33 -4.46 -0.26
N THR A 6 22.54 -5.30 0.40
CA THR A 6 22.01 -6.56 -0.14
C THR A 6 20.67 -6.40 -0.86
N LEU A 7 20.09 -5.20 -0.84
CA LEU A 7 18.87 -4.84 -1.54
C LEU A 7 19.11 -3.59 -2.40
N SER A 8 19.62 -3.80 -3.61
CA SER A 8 19.84 -2.70 -4.55
C SER A 8 18.52 -2.07 -4.99
N ASN A 9 18.56 -0.76 -5.29
CA ASN A 9 17.42 0.01 -5.82
C ASN A 9 16.16 -0.02 -4.94
N HIS A 10 16.29 -0.06 -3.62
CA HIS A 10 15.17 0.10 -2.69
C HIS A 10 15.55 0.96 -1.49
N THR A 11 14.53 1.53 -0.88
CA THR A 11 14.64 2.29 0.37
C THR A 11 13.79 1.65 1.44
N ILE A 12 14.39 1.36 2.59
CA ILE A 12 13.73 0.76 3.74
C ILE A 12 13.26 1.87 4.70
N TYR A 13 12.02 1.76 5.17
CA TYR A 13 11.40 2.60 6.18
C TYR A 13 11.02 1.75 7.39
N GLN A 14 11.38 2.21 8.58
CA GLN A 14 11.01 1.58 9.85
C GLN A 14 11.14 2.61 10.99
N PRO A 15 10.57 2.35 12.18
CA PRO A 15 10.86 3.10 13.39
C PRO A 15 12.36 3.18 13.67
N LYS A 16 12.81 4.32 14.23
CA LYS A 16 14.22 4.53 14.59
C LYS A 16 14.71 3.51 15.62
N ASP A 17 13.85 3.14 16.57
CA ASP A 17 14.08 2.06 17.52
C ASP A 17 12.98 0.99 17.36
N PRO A 18 13.27 -0.11 16.64
CA PRO A 18 12.34 -1.20 16.48
C PRO A 18 12.45 -2.28 17.58
N SER A 19 13.24 -2.03 18.63
CA SER A 19 13.50 -3.02 19.69
C SER A 19 12.21 -3.47 20.37
N GLY A 20 12.03 -4.78 20.53
CA GLY A 20 10.81 -5.36 21.11
C GLY A 20 9.59 -5.35 20.19
N LEU A 21 9.71 -4.81 18.97
CA LEU A 21 8.63 -4.82 17.98
C LEU A 21 8.64 -6.09 17.11
N LYS A 22 7.46 -6.41 16.59
CA LYS A 22 7.27 -7.33 15.46
C LYS A 22 6.57 -6.55 14.35
N LEU A 23 7.35 -6.11 13.38
CA LEU A 23 6.92 -5.22 12.31
C LEU A 23 6.43 -6.05 11.12
N PRO A 24 5.13 -5.97 10.76
CA PRO A 24 4.68 -6.51 9.48
C PRO A 24 5.26 -5.71 8.32
N VAL A 25 5.17 -6.28 7.11
CA VAL A 25 5.86 -5.72 5.94
C VAL A 25 4.88 -5.07 4.96
N ILE A 26 5.29 -3.92 4.41
CA ILE A 26 4.63 -3.27 3.27
C ILE A 26 5.65 -3.12 2.13
N ALA A 27 5.41 -3.78 1.00
CA ALA A 27 6.16 -3.55 -0.24
C ALA A 27 5.47 -2.46 -1.06
N TRP A 28 6.13 -1.31 -1.24
CA TRP A 28 5.56 -0.10 -1.82
C TRP A 28 6.07 0.19 -3.24
N ALA A 29 5.14 0.35 -4.18
CA ALA A 29 5.40 0.76 -5.56
C ALA A 29 4.97 2.23 -5.81
N ASN A 30 5.84 3.02 -6.42
CA ASN A 30 5.62 4.47 -6.57
C ASN A 30 4.74 4.84 -7.77
N GLY A 31 4.07 5.99 -7.66
CA GLY A 31 3.49 6.69 -8.81
C GLY A 31 4.49 7.01 -9.91
N GLY A 32 3.99 7.17 -11.13
CA GLY A 32 4.83 7.35 -12.33
C GLY A 32 5.80 6.19 -12.62
N CYS A 33 5.60 5.04 -11.97
CA CYS A 33 6.49 3.88 -12.03
C CYS A 33 7.94 4.25 -11.60
N ALA A 34 8.05 5.25 -10.72
CA ALA A 34 9.32 5.91 -10.41
C ALA A 34 10.27 5.00 -9.63
N ASN A 35 11.53 4.96 -10.09
CA ASN A 35 12.64 4.35 -9.35
C ASN A 35 13.26 5.34 -8.34
N GLN A 36 12.44 5.82 -7.39
CA GLN A 36 12.86 6.79 -6.39
C GLN A 36 12.19 6.50 -5.03
N GLY A 37 13.00 6.05 -4.07
CA GLY A 37 12.49 5.56 -2.79
C GLY A 37 11.93 6.66 -1.87
N LEU A 38 12.19 7.93 -2.16
CA LEU A 38 11.70 9.08 -1.39
C LEU A 38 10.45 9.75 -1.99
N SER A 39 9.92 9.29 -3.13
CA SER A 39 8.77 9.97 -3.77
C SER A 39 7.52 10.06 -2.88
N HIS A 40 7.38 9.14 -1.91
CA HIS A 40 6.27 9.11 -0.96
C HIS A 40 6.77 9.13 0.50
N GLN A 41 7.90 9.81 0.76
CA GLN A 41 8.58 9.79 2.05
C GLN A 41 7.67 10.18 3.22
N SER A 42 6.85 11.23 3.10
CA SER A 42 5.96 11.68 4.18
C SER A 42 4.96 10.59 4.58
N PHE A 43 4.36 9.92 3.61
CA PHE A 43 3.40 8.84 3.83
C PHE A 43 4.07 7.61 4.45
N LEU A 44 5.17 7.14 3.85
CA LEU A 44 5.86 5.93 4.33
C LEU A 44 6.48 6.14 5.71
N THR A 45 6.99 7.34 5.99
CA THR A 45 7.48 7.71 7.33
C THR A 45 6.33 7.72 8.34
N GLU A 46 5.19 8.33 8.02
CA GLU A 46 4.05 8.35 8.94
C GLU A 46 3.55 6.93 9.21
N VAL A 47 3.27 6.13 8.19
CA VAL A 47 2.76 4.76 8.34
C VAL A 47 3.73 3.89 9.14
N THR A 48 5.02 3.90 8.79
CA THR A 48 6.02 3.07 9.50
C THR A 48 6.27 3.55 10.92
N SER A 49 6.03 4.83 11.23
CA SER A 49 6.09 5.32 12.61
C SER A 49 5.14 4.55 13.53
N TYR A 50 4.01 4.03 13.03
CA TYR A 50 3.03 3.25 13.80
C TYR A 50 3.34 1.75 13.92
N GLY A 51 4.56 1.33 13.57
CA GLY A 51 5.03 -0.04 13.78
C GLY A 51 4.87 -0.93 12.56
N ALA A 52 5.34 -0.48 11.40
CA ALA A 52 5.50 -1.31 10.21
C ALA A 52 6.92 -1.21 9.63
N PHE A 53 7.32 -2.20 8.83
CA PHE A 53 8.54 -2.20 8.04
C PHE A 53 8.14 -2.05 6.56
N ALA A 54 8.44 -0.92 5.94
CA ALA A 54 8.11 -0.70 4.54
C ALA A 54 9.36 -0.72 3.66
N ILE A 55 9.25 -1.28 2.46
CA ILE A 55 10.30 -1.29 1.45
C ILE A 55 9.73 -0.60 0.21
N ALA A 56 10.23 0.59 -0.09
CA ALA A 56 9.86 1.35 -1.28
C ALA A 56 10.78 1.00 -2.45
N VAL A 57 10.20 0.88 -3.64
CA VAL A 57 10.94 0.82 -4.90
C VAL A 57 11.79 2.09 -5.05
N GLY A 58 13.05 1.91 -5.45
CA GLY A 58 14.00 2.97 -5.75
C GLY A 58 14.96 3.33 -4.61
N PRO A 59 16.17 3.82 -4.95
CA PRO A 59 17.13 4.29 -3.97
C PRO A 59 16.72 5.65 -3.37
N VAL A 60 17.35 6.02 -2.26
CA VAL A 60 17.20 7.30 -1.54
C VAL A 60 17.60 8.47 -2.45
N LYS A 61 18.71 8.32 -3.19
CA LYS A 61 19.15 9.27 -4.22
C LYS A 61 18.65 8.84 -5.61
N GLY A 62 17.39 8.42 -5.69
CA GLY A 62 16.76 8.01 -6.94
C GLY A 62 16.43 9.18 -7.86
N ASN A 63 16.39 8.90 -9.15
CA ASN A 63 16.08 9.89 -10.16
C ASN A 63 14.55 10.07 -10.26
N PRO A 64 13.99 11.29 -10.13
CA PRO A 64 12.55 11.52 -10.28
C PRO A 64 11.98 11.04 -11.63
N GLY A 65 12.84 10.94 -12.66
CA GLY A 65 12.52 10.41 -13.99
C GLY A 65 12.97 8.96 -14.23
N GLY A 66 13.16 8.15 -13.18
CA GLY A 66 13.50 6.72 -13.30
C GLY A 66 12.30 5.80 -13.57
N GLY A 67 11.09 6.36 -13.63
CA GLY A 67 9.99 5.76 -14.38
C GLY A 67 10.25 6.00 -15.86
N GLY A 68 9.90 5.04 -16.73
CA GLY A 68 10.04 5.24 -18.18
C GLY A 68 9.43 6.58 -18.62
N PRO A 69 9.88 7.16 -19.75
CA PRO A 69 9.30 8.41 -20.25
C PRO A 69 7.77 8.30 -20.27
N PRO A 70 7.03 9.40 -20.01
CA PRO A 70 5.58 9.41 -20.21
C PRO A 70 5.31 8.88 -21.63
N PRO A 71 4.31 8.00 -21.84
CA PRO A 71 4.10 7.42 -23.16
C PRO A 71 4.03 8.53 -24.19
N SER A 72 4.98 8.54 -25.12
CA SER A 72 4.96 9.40 -26.28
C SER A 72 3.99 8.77 -27.29
N GLY A 73 2.79 9.35 -27.38
CA GLY A 73 1.77 8.96 -28.36
C GLY A 73 0.59 8.18 -27.78
N ASN A 74 -0.38 7.87 -28.66
CA ASN A 74 -1.63 7.17 -28.40
C ASN A 74 -1.45 5.69 -27.96
N SER A 75 -0.45 5.38 -27.15
CA SER A 75 -0.23 4.03 -26.62
C SER A 75 -1.12 3.77 -25.42
N SER A 76 -1.89 2.69 -25.47
CA SER A 76 -2.74 2.20 -24.38
C SER A 76 -1.94 1.56 -23.22
N SER A 77 -0.60 1.59 -23.24
CA SER A 77 0.24 0.97 -22.22
C SER A 77 1.28 1.93 -21.63
N ILE A 78 1.26 2.10 -20.29
CA ILE A 78 2.37 2.69 -19.54
C ILE A 78 3.41 1.59 -19.25
N PRO A 79 4.73 1.84 -19.40
CA PRO A 79 5.74 0.87 -18.95
C PRO A 79 5.66 0.68 -17.43
N ILE A 80 5.48 -0.56 -16.98
CA ILE A 80 5.43 -0.93 -15.55
C ILE A 80 6.60 -1.84 -15.17
N PHE A 81 6.99 -1.85 -13.90
CA PHE A 81 8.14 -2.59 -13.36
C PHE A 81 7.78 -3.41 -12.09
N PRO A 82 6.77 -4.29 -12.15
CA PRO A 82 6.28 -5.04 -10.98
C PRO A 82 7.35 -5.93 -10.34
N GLU A 83 8.38 -6.33 -11.09
CA GLU A 83 9.51 -7.11 -10.60
C GLU A 83 10.29 -6.38 -9.48
N ARG A 84 10.25 -5.04 -9.44
CA ARG A 84 10.89 -4.25 -8.38
C ARG A 84 10.17 -4.44 -7.06
N GLN A 85 8.85 -4.27 -7.04
CA GLN A 85 8.06 -4.54 -5.84
C GLN A 85 8.15 -6.03 -5.42
N LYS A 86 8.23 -6.96 -6.38
CA LYS A 86 8.48 -8.38 -6.09
C LYS A 86 9.86 -8.62 -5.44
N ALA A 87 10.91 -7.93 -5.90
CA ALA A 87 12.25 -8.05 -5.31
C ALA A 87 12.27 -7.62 -3.84
N ALA A 88 11.47 -6.63 -3.44
CA ALA A 88 11.27 -6.27 -2.04
C ALA A 88 10.68 -7.43 -1.21
N ILE A 89 9.66 -8.13 -1.74
CA ILE A 89 9.05 -9.31 -1.10
C ILE A 89 10.07 -10.45 -0.99
N ASP A 90 10.79 -10.74 -2.07
CA ASP A 90 11.78 -11.81 -2.09
C ASP A 90 12.91 -11.57 -1.08
N TRP A 91 13.39 -10.32 -1.01
CA TRP A 91 14.44 -9.93 -0.07
C TRP A 91 13.97 -10.00 1.38
N VAL A 92 12.78 -9.50 1.70
CA VAL A 92 12.33 -9.47 3.10
C VAL A 92 12.09 -10.88 3.64
N VAL A 93 11.55 -11.80 2.83
CA VAL A 93 11.37 -13.20 3.22
C VAL A 93 12.69 -13.91 3.49
N LYS A 94 13.75 -13.55 2.76
CA LYS A 94 15.09 -14.12 2.98
C LYS A 94 15.75 -13.61 4.27
N ASN A 95 15.51 -12.35 4.64
CA ASN A 95 16.28 -11.64 5.67
C ASN A 95 15.53 -11.44 7.00
N ALA A 96 14.20 -11.45 7.01
CA ALA A 96 13.41 -11.28 8.23
C ALA A 96 13.77 -12.34 9.29
N GLY A 97 13.75 -11.91 10.55
CA GLY A 97 14.12 -12.76 11.69
C GLY A 97 15.62 -12.95 11.90
N LYS A 98 16.50 -12.31 11.09
CA LYS A 98 17.95 -12.51 11.13
C LYS A 98 18.70 -11.19 11.29
N GLY A 99 19.83 -11.20 12.01
CA GLY A 99 20.72 -10.05 12.15
C GLY A 99 19.99 -8.76 12.52
N ASN A 100 20.14 -7.73 11.69
CA ASN A 100 19.51 -6.42 11.87
C ASN A 100 17.98 -6.42 11.63
N TYR A 101 17.38 -7.55 11.26
CA TYR A 101 15.97 -7.68 10.89
C TYR A 101 15.21 -8.68 11.79
N THR A 102 15.70 -8.95 13.00
CA THR A 102 15.05 -9.87 13.98
C THR A 102 13.66 -9.40 14.44
N HIS A 103 13.39 -8.10 14.32
CA HIS A 103 12.09 -7.46 14.58
C HIS A 103 11.13 -7.49 13.40
N VAL A 104 11.53 -7.96 12.21
CA VAL A 104 10.67 -8.02 11.03
C VAL A 104 9.87 -9.33 11.02
N ASP A 105 8.57 -9.24 10.73
CA ASP A 105 7.64 -10.36 10.68
C ASP A 105 7.00 -10.47 9.29
N THR A 106 7.29 -11.56 8.58
CA THR A 106 6.80 -11.84 7.23
C THR A 106 5.53 -12.70 7.20
N SER A 107 4.93 -13.02 8.35
CA SER A 107 3.62 -13.68 8.39
C SER A 107 2.51 -12.83 7.78
N ARG A 108 2.72 -11.51 7.71
CA ARG A 108 1.83 -10.54 7.05
C ARG A 108 2.62 -9.56 6.21
N ILE A 109 2.66 -9.81 4.91
CA ILE A 109 3.20 -8.92 3.89
C ILE A 109 2.02 -8.31 3.13
N ALA A 110 2.02 -7.00 2.93
CA ALA A 110 1.11 -6.32 2.02
C ALA A 110 1.86 -5.73 0.83
N VAL A 111 1.18 -5.63 -0.31
CA VAL A 111 1.65 -4.91 -1.49
C VAL A 111 0.78 -3.68 -1.69
N TRP A 112 1.41 -2.52 -1.64
CA TRP A 112 0.74 -1.23 -1.76
C TRP A 112 1.35 -0.45 -2.91
N GLY A 113 0.54 0.35 -3.62
CA GLY A 113 1.08 1.21 -4.65
C GLY A 113 0.18 2.35 -5.05
N MET A 114 0.80 3.42 -5.53
CA MET A 114 0.13 4.64 -5.96
C MET A 114 0.19 4.82 -7.47
N SER A 115 -0.91 5.27 -8.10
CA SER A 115 -0.97 5.51 -9.55
C SER A 115 -0.44 4.33 -10.36
N CYS A 116 0.58 4.50 -11.22
CA CYS A 116 1.24 3.40 -11.93
C CYS A 116 1.71 2.26 -10.99
N GLY A 117 2.24 2.59 -9.81
CA GLY A 117 2.64 1.59 -8.82
C GLY A 117 1.47 0.75 -8.29
N GLY A 118 0.24 1.25 -8.37
CA GLY A 118 -0.96 0.44 -8.12
C GLY A 118 -1.19 -0.62 -9.20
N ILE A 119 -0.84 -0.34 -10.46
CA ILE A 119 -0.86 -1.34 -11.54
C ILE A 119 0.24 -2.40 -11.32
N GLU A 120 1.43 -1.99 -10.89
CA GLU A 120 2.49 -2.92 -10.46
C GLU A 120 2.03 -3.82 -9.30
N THR A 121 1.31 -3.23 -8.35
CA THR A 121 0.71 -3.92 -7.19
C THR A 121 -0.30 -4.99 -7.62
N TYR A 122 -1.11 -4.68 -8.64
CA TYR A 122 -2.02 -5.64 -9.27
C TYR A 122 -1.35 -6.77 -10.05
N VAL A 123 -0.03 -6.74 -10.27
CA VAL A 123 0.68 -7.91 -10.81
C VAL A 123 1.11 -8.81 -9.66
N ASN A 124 1.46 -8.23 -8.50
CA ASN A 124 2.01 -8.95 -7.37
C ASN A 124 0.96 -9.46 -6.36
N TRP A 125 -0.34 -9.14 -6.51
CA TRP A 125 -1.37 -9.58 -5.57
C TRP A 125 -1.43 -11.11 -5.39
N ALA A 126 -1.17 -11.86 -6.46
CA ALA A 126 -1.30 -13.32 -6.50
C ALA A 126 -0.14 -14.04 -5.79
N ASP A 127 0.96 -13.33 -5.47
CA ASP A 127 2.08 -13.92 -4.74
C ASP A 127 1.59 -14.50 -3.40
N GLU A 128 1.82 -15.78 -3.15
CA GLU A 128 1.25 -16.51 -2.01
C GLU A 128 1.63 -15.90 -0.65
N ARG A 129 2.73 -15.16 -0.59
CA ARG A 129 3.24 -14.50 0.61
C ARG A 129 2.49 -13.20 0.92
N VAL A 130 1.79 -12.63 -0.06
CA VAL A 130 0.98 -11.41 0.09
C VAL A 130 -0.34 -11.75 0.77
N SER A 131 -0.63 -11.02 1.84
CA SER A 131 -1.82 -11.16 2.68
C SER A 131 -2.92 -10.13 2.39
N SER A 132 -2.56 -8.95 1.87
CA SER A 132 -3.52 -7.89 1.54
C SER A 132 -2.94 -6.89 0.53
N ILE A 133 -3.83 -6.12 -0.10
CA ILE A 133 -3.53 -5.19 -1.19
C ILE A 133 -4.03 -3.79 -0.86
N GLY A 134 -3.19 -2.78 -1.12
CA GLY A 134 -3.55 -1.36 -0.98
C GLY A 134 -3.38 -0.63 -2.31
N ILE A 135 -4.47 -0.11 -2.85
CA ILE A 135 -4.50 0.65 -4.10
C ILE A 135 -4.74 2.13 -3.77
N PHE A 136 -3.78 2.99 -4.06
CA PHE A 136 -3.84 4.41 -3.73
C PHE A 136 -3.90 5.24 -5.02
N ASN A 137 -4.98 6.00 -5.23
CA ASN A 137 -5.20 6.85 -6.40
C ASN A 137 -4.87 6.12 -7.72
N SER A 138 -5.42 4.91 -7.88
CA SER A 138 -5.04 3.98 -8.95
C SER A 138 -6.19 3.04 -9.33
N GLY A 139 -6.01 2.38 -10.47
CA GLY A 139 -6.84 1.31 -10.98
C GLY A 139 -6.29 0.84 -12.34
N GLN A 140 -6.78 -0.28 -12.86
CA GLN A 140 -6.44 -0.78 -14.19
C GLN A 140 -6.76 0.28 -15.27
N LEU A 141 -6.00 0.34 -16.37
CA LEU A 141 -6.20 1.41 -17.37
C LEU A 141 -7.43 1.17 -18.25
N ALA A 142 -7.78 -0.10 -18.46
CA ALA A 142 -8.89 -0.48 -19.32
C ALA A 142 -9.86 -1.45 -18.65
N ALA A 143 -11.11 -1.48 -19.14
CA ALA A 143 -12.16 -2.34 -18.60
C ALA A 143 -11.86 -3.84 -18.77
N ASN A 144 -11.23 -4.24 -19.87
CA ASN A 144 -10.80 -5.62 -20.10
C ASN A 144 -9.69 -6.04 -19.11
N GLU A 145 -8.82 -5.12 -18.70
CA GLU A 145 -7.80 -5.38 -17.67
C GLU A 145 -8.43 -5.54 -16.28
N SER A 146 -9.43 -4.72 -15.93
CA SER A 146 -10.22 -4.91 -14.71
C SER A 146 -10.87 -6.30 -14.66
N ILE A 147 -11.46 -6.75 -15.76
CA ILE A 147 -12.02 -8.10 -15.86
C ILE A 147 -10.92 -9.15 -15.79
N ALA A 148 -9.78 -8.96 -16.46
CA ALA A 148 -8.71 -9.94 -16.51
C ALA A 148 -7.96 -10.11 -15.17
N ILE A 149 -7.90 -9.05 -14.35
CA ILE A 149 -7.08 -8.97 -13.14
C ILE A 149 -7.94 -8.81 -11.89
N ALA A 150 -8.69 -7.71 -11.74
CA ALA A 150 -9.43 -7.40 -10.51
C ALA A 150 -10.49 -8.48 -10.18
N SER A 151 -11.16 -9.05 -11.20
CA SER A 151 -12.16 -10.11 -10.99
C SER A 151 -11.63 -11.42 -10.41
N LYS A 152 -10.30 -11.58 -10.35
CA LYS A 152 -9.63 -12.77 -9.78
C LYS A 152 -9.14 -12.57 -8.35
N ILE A 153 -9.14 -11.33 -7.86
CA ILE A 153 -8.57 -11.01 -6.55
C ILE A 153 -9.47 -11.57 -5.44
N ASN A 154 -8.90 -12.50 -4.67
CA ASN A 154 -9.56 -13.20 -3.57
C ASN A 154 -8.93 -12.91 -2.20
N LYS A 155 -8.14 -11.83 -2.11
CA LYS A 155 -7.46 -11.36 -0.90
C LYS A 155 -8.00 -9.99 -0.50
N PRO A 156 -7.92 -9.61 0.78
CA PRO A 156 -8.35 -8.30 1.24
C PRO A 156 -7.72 -7.16 0.43
N ILE A 157 -8.53 -6.27 -0.12
CA ILE A 157 -8.08 -5.18 -0.99
C ILE A 157 -8.77 -3.86 -0.68
N PHE A 158 -7.99 -2.81 -0.46
CA PHE A 158 -8.47 -1.51 -0.01
C PHE A 158 -8.07 -0.42 -1.02
N TYR A 159 -9.03 0.39 -1.44
CA TYR A 159 -8.90 1.47 -2.41
C TYR A 159 -9.00 2.83 -1.71
N PHE A 160 -7.96 3.63 -1.80
CA PHE A 160 -7.90 4.99 -1.28
C PHE A 160 -7.81 5.93 -2.46
N MET A 161 -8.93 6.53 -2.84
CA MET A 161 -9.09 7.28 -4.08
C MET A 161 -9.14 8.79 -3.84
N GLY A 162 -8.75 9.58 -4.84
CA GLY A 162 -8.78 11.05 -4.74
C GLY A 162 -10.13 11.70 -5.07
N GLY A 163 -11.20 10.93 -5.25
CA GLY A 163 -12.51 11.41 -5.72
C GLY A 163 -12.53 11.78 -7.22
N PRO A 164 -13.62 12.38 -7.73
CA PRO A 164 -13.84 12.56 -9.18
C PRO A 164 -12.79 13.38 -9.95
N THR A 165 -11.92 14.13 -9.27
CA THR A 165 -10.81 14.89 -9.88
C THR A 165 -9.52 14.09 -9.99
N ASP A 166 -9.49 12.88 -9.42
CA ASP A 166 -8.43 11.90 -9.63
C ASP A 166 -8.56 11.25 -11.01
N ILE A 167 -7.49 11.31 -11.81
CA ILE A 167 -7.45 10.69 -13.15
C ILE A 167 -7.68 9.18 -13.13
N ALA A 168 -7.46 8.53 -11.97
CA ALA A 168 -7.68 7.10 -11.78
C ALA A 168 -9.01 6.77 -11.08
N TYR A 169 -9.86 7.76 -10.77
CA TYR A 169 -11.10 7.56 -10.03
C TYR A 169 -11.99 6.47 -10.64
N GLU A 170 -12.36 6.62 -11.92
CA GLU A 170 -13.18 5.65 -12.65
C GLU A 170 -12.51 4.28 -12.76
N ASN A 171 -11.18 4.23 -12.71
CA ASN A 171 -10.44 2.97 -12.75
C ASN A 171 -10.58 2.20 -11.43
N GLY A 172 -10.34 2.85 -10.30
CA GLY A 172 -10.51 2.24 -8.98
C GLY A 172 -11.95 1.82 -8.70
N GLU A 173 -12.91 2.68 -9.05
CA GLU A 173 -14.35 2.38 -8.96
C GLU A 173 -14.74 1.15 -9.78
N ARG A 174 -14.27 1.06 -11.03
CA ARG A 174 -14.52 -0.08 -11.90
C ARG A 174 -13.85 -1.36 -11.38
N ASP A 175 -12.61 -1.28 -10.93
CA ASP A 175 -11.91 -2.45 -10.37
C ASP A 175 -12.64 -2.99 -9.14
N TYR A 176 -13.00 -2.10 -8.20
CA TYR A 176 -13.76 -2.45 -7.01
C TYR A 176 -15.08 -3.13 -7.37
N ALA A 177 -15.82 -2.61 -8.35
CA ALA A 177 -17.07 -3.19 -8.81
C ALA A 177 -16.89 -4.62 -9.36
N ASN A 178 -15.78 -4.90 -10.03
CA ASN A 178 -15.47 -6.20 -10.64
C ASN A 178 -14.93 -7.25 -9.66
N LEU A 179 -14.62 -6.90 -8.40
CA LEU A 179 -14.14 -7.87 -7.41
C LEU A 179 -15.15 -9.02 -7.23
N PRO A 180 -14.67 -10.28 -7.13
CA PRO A 180 -15.54 -11.42 -6.93
C PRO A 180 -16.23 -11.36 -5.56
N GLY A 181 -17.43 -11.93 -5.47
CA GLY A 181 -18.16 -12.01 -4.21
C GLY A 181 -17.37 -12.80 -3.16
N GLY A 182 -17.36 -12.33 -1.91
CA GLY A 182 -16.58 -12.92 -0.83
C GLY A 182 -15.20 -12.32 -0.64
N THR A 183 -14.74 -11.42 -1.52
CA THR A 183 -13.48 -10.68 -1.34
C THR A 183 -13.69 -9.51 -0.38
N PRO A 184 -13.06 -9.50 0.81
CA PRO A 184 -13.13 -8.35 1.71
C PRO A 184 -12.53 -7.12 1.05
N ALA A 185 -13.32 -6.07 0.89
CA ALA A 185 -12.86 -4.87 0.20
C ALA A 185 -13.47 -3.61 0.77
N TRP A 186 -12.71 -2.53 0.67
CA TRP A 186 -13.15 -1.18 0.99
C TRP A 186 -12.69 -0.21 -0.07
N LEU A 187 -13.51 0.80 -0.38
CA LEU A 187 -13.16 1.93 -1.22
C LEU A 187 -13.62 3.20 -0.52
N GLY A 188 -12.80 4.25 -0.53
CA GLY A 188 -13.22 5.58 -0.10
C GLY A 188 -12.47 6.69 -0.82
N ASN A 189 -13.09 7.87 -0.86
CA ASN A 189 -12.61 9.02 -1.62
C ASN A 189 -12.24 10.20 -0.72
N ASP A 190 -11.02 10.73 -0.75
CA ASP A 190 -10.64 11.89 0.06
C ASP A 190 -10.90 13.26 -0.62
N GLY A 191 -11.27 13.25 -1.91
CA GLY A 191 -11.58 14.44 -2.70
C GLY A 191 -10.35 15.32 -3.05
N LEU A 192 -9.12 14.85 -2.80
CA LEU A 192 -7.90 15.63 -2.99
C LEU A 192 -7.24 15.42 -4.37
N GLY A 193 -7.88 14.68 -5.28
CA GLY A 193 -7.40 14.40 -6.62
C GLY A 193 -6.19 13.45 -6.66
N HIS A 194 -5.61 13.29 -7.85
CA HIS A 194 -4.62 12.21 -8.10
C HIS A 194 -3.36 12.28 -7.25
N GLY A 195 -2.83 13.49 -6.99
CA GLY A 195 -1.66 13.68 -6.12
C GLY A 195 -1.97 13.49 -4.63
N GLY A 196 -3.25 13.55 -4.26
CA GLY A 196 -3.73 13.41 -2.90
C GLY A 196 -3.00 14.30 -1.88
N SER A 197 -2.90 13.79 -0.66
CA SER A 197 -2.19 14.44 0.45
C SER A 197 -0.75 13.98 0.63
N PHE A 198 -0.19 13.15 -0.27
CA PHE A 198 1.15 12.54 -0.12
C PHE A 198 2.29 13.52 0.16
N GLY A 199 2.26 14.71 -0.46
CA GLY A 199 3.28 15.75 -0.28
C GLY A 199 3.10 16.63 0.97
N LYS A 200 2.01 16.47 1.73
CA LYS A 200 1.74 17.24 2.94
C LYS A 200 2.57 16.71 4.13
N PRO A 201 2.80 17.51 5.18
CA PRO A 201 3.31 17.01 6.44
C PRO A 201 2.49 15.80 6.92
N ASN A 202 3.16 14.72 7.29
CA ASN A 202 2.56 13.43 7.68
C ASN A 202 1.56 12.85 6.68
N ALA A 203 1.56 13.33 5.43
CA ALA A 203 0.68 12.91 4.34
C ALA A 203 -0.84 12.90 4.63
N GLY A 204 -1.33 13.68 5.60
CA GLY A 204 -2.76 14.00 5.76
C GLY A 204 -3.72 12.79 5.81
N PRO A 205 -4.94 12.91 5.24
CA PRO A 205 -5.95 11.84 5.24
C PRO A 205 -5.47 10.49 4.72
N ILE A 206 -4.64 10.46 3.67
CA ILE A 206 -4.20 9.19 3.06
C ILE A 206 -3.31 8.40 4.00
N ALA A 207 -2.46 9.08 4.79
CA ALA A 207 -1.67 8.42 5.82
C ALA A 207 -2.50 7.95 7.00
N ILE A 208 -3.51 8.72 7.43
CA ILE A 208 -4.45 8.29 8.49
C ILE A 208 -5.11 6.97 8.07
N ALA A 209 -5.65 6.91 6.86
CA ALA A 209 -6.29 5.70 6.34
C ALA A 209 -5.29 4.54 6.18
N GLY A 210 -4.09 4.80 5.66
CA GLY A 210 -3.01 3.81 5.57
C GLY A 210 -2.60 3.26 6.93
N VAL A 211 -2.51 4.10 7.97
CA VAL A 211 -2.22 3.67 9.35
C VAL A 211 -3.33 2.77 9.88
N HIS A 212 -4.60 3.14 9.73
CA HIS A 212 -5.72 2.30 10.16
C HIS A 212 -5.74 0.96 9.42
N PHE A 213 -5.46 0.97 8.12
CA PHE A 213 -5.38 -0.24 7.30
C PHE A 213 -4.25 -1.17 7.79
N MET A 214 -3.04 -0.64 7.95
CA MET A 214 -1.89 -1.39 8.48
C MET A 214 -2.18 -1.92 9.89
N GLN A 215 -2.70 -1.09 10.79
CA GLN A 215 -3.00 -1.49 12.15
C GLN A 215 -4.01 -2.63 12.18
N TRP A 216 -5.07 -2.53 11.39
CA TRP A 216 -6.11 -3.56 11.37
C TRP A 216 -5.62 -4.85 10.72
N LEU A 217 -5.24 -4.81 9.43
CA LEU A 217 -4.98 -6.03 8.67
C LEU A 217 -3.59 -6.62 8.95
N LEU A 218 -2.59 -5.78 9.21
CA LEU A 218 -1.21 -6.22 9.34
C LEU A 218 -0.72 -6.31 10.78
N ARG A 219 -1.31 -5.58 11.72
CA ARG A 219 -1.01 -5.75 13.15
C ARG A 219 -2.09 -6.50 13.91
N GLY A 220 -3.30 -6.61 13.36
CA GLY A 220 -4.42 -7.29 14.01
C GLY A 220 -5.01 -6.46 15.15
N ASN A 221 -4.93 -5.14 15.05
CA ASN A 221 -5.62 -4.22 15.95
C ASN A 221 -7.07 -4.07 15.48
N ALA A 222 -7.98 -4.86 16.07
CA ALA A 222 -9.39 -4.87 15.70
C ALA A 222 -10.05 -3.49 15.83
N SER A 223 -9.65 -2.67 16.81
CA SER A 223 -10.21 -1.32 17.00
C SER A 223 -9.90 -0.40 15.83
N ALA A 224 -8.80 -0.62 15.10
CA ALA A 224 -8.48 0.18 13.92
C ALA A 224 -9.45 -0.09 12.75
N GLY A 225 -10.15 -1.23 12.76
CA GLY A 225 -11.16 -1.58 11.76
C GLY A 225 -12.38 -0.66 11.77
N ALA A 226 -12.66 0.00 12.90
CA ALA A 226 -13.76 0.97 13.02
C ALA A 226 -13.66 2.12 12.00
N PHE A 227 -12.44 2.46 11.58
CA PHE A 227 -12.20 3.40 10.47
C PHE A 227 -13.00 3.03 9.22
N PHE A 228 -13.04 1.75 8.88
CA PHE A 228 -13.61 1.22 7.65
C PHE A 228 -15.06 0.76 7.80
N THR A 229 -15.47 0.38 9.00
CA THR A 229 -16.79 -0.24 9.24
C THR A 229 -17.80 0.69 9.91
N ASN A 230 -17.35 1.69 10.67
CA ASN A 230 -18.21 2.47 11.57
C ASN A 230 -18.30 3.96 11.19
N GLY A 231 -17.95 4.32 9.95
CA GLY A 231 -18.04 5.70 9.45
C GLY A 231 -16.95 6.64 9.96
N ASP A 232 -15.97 6.17 10.72
CA ASP A 232 -14.85 6.99 11.22
C ASP A 232 -13.96 7.54 10.08
N ALA A 233 -13.91 6.87 8.93
CA ALA A 233 -13.30 7.41 7.72
C ALA A 233 -13.89 8.77 7.31
N LEU A 234 -15.20 8.99 7.50
CA LEU A 234 -15.86 10.27 7.17
C LEU A 234 -15.27 11.43 7.98
N LYS A 235 -14.93 11.19 9.24
CA LYS A 235 -14.31 12.19 10.13
C LYS A 235 -12.90 12.55 9.67
N SER A 236 -12.26 11.67 8.91
CA SER A 236 -10.92 11.85 8.35
C SER A 236 -10.94 12.41 6.92
N GLY A 237 -12.11 12.86 6.43
CA GLY A 237 -12.25 13.50 5.12
C GLY A 237 -12.59 12.56 3.97
N TYR A 238 -12.83 11.27 4.23
CA TYR A 238 -13.28 10.34 3.18
C TYR A 238 -14.79 10.45 2.94
N THR A 239 -15.22 10.33 1.70
CA THR A 239 -16.62 10.30 1.26
C THR A 239 -16.86 9.14 0.31
N ASP A 240 -18.14 8.87 0.03
CA ASP A 240 -18.59 7.82 -0.91
C ASP A 240 -17.98 6.44 -0.61
N ASN A 241 -17.83 6.15 0.69
CA ASN A 241 -17.21 4.93 1.17
C ASN A 241 -18.09 3.71 0.83
N LYS A 242 -17.46 2.66 0.30
CA LYS A 242 -18.08 1.39 -0.07
C LYS A 242 -17.33 0.25 0.60
N SER A 243 -18.04 -0.79 1.02
CA SER A 243 -17.42 -1.99 1.61
C SER A 243 -18.10 -3.27 1.14
N LYS A 244 -17.33 -4.33 0.95
CA LYS A 244 -17.77 -5.70 0.65
C LYS A 244 -17.12 -6.63 1.67
N ASP A 245 -17.90 -7.56 2.24
CA ASP A 245 -17.39 -8.75 2.94
C ASP A 245 -16.34 -8.49 4.05
N LEU A 246 -16.32 -7.30 4.66
CA LEU A 246 -15.33 -6.94 5.69
C LEU A 246 -15.52 -7.75 6.98
N ASP A 247 -16.73 -8.24 7.23
CA ASP A 247 -17.07 -9.17 8.31
C ASP A 247 -16.41 -10.55 8.17
N LYS A 248 -15.96 -10.91 6.95
CA LYS A 248 -15.22 -12.16 6.69
C LYS A 248 -13.73 -12.07 7.04
N LEU A 249 -13.22 -10.89 7.42
CA LEU A 249 -11.84 -10.74 7.85
C LEU A 249 -11.61 -11.42 9.20
N ASN A 250 -10.78 -12.48 9.20
CA ASN A 250 -10.31 -13.12 10.42
C ASN A 250 -8.82 -12.79 10.63
N ILE A 251 -8.54 -11.70 11.35
CA ILE A 251 -7.18 -11.20 11.56
C ILE A 251 -6.76 -11.43 13.01
N THR A 252 -5.74 -12.27 13.22
CA THR A 252 -5.12 -12.47 14.53
C THR A 252 -4.06 -11.40 14.80
N SER A 253 -3.80 -11.10 16.08
CA SER A 253 -2.78 -10.11 16.44
C SER A 253 -1.36 -10.70 16.38
N ILE A 254 -0.37 -9.93 15.87
CA ILE A 254 1.06 -10.33 15.84
C ILE A 254 1.74 -10.02 17.19
N GLN A 255 1.18 -9.13 18.02
CA GLN A 255 1.74 -8.79 19.33
C GLN A 255 0.68 -8.88 20.42
N ARG A 256 1.07 -9.28 21.64
CA ARG A 256 0.29 -8.90 22.83
C ARG A 256 0.36 -7.37 22.90
N LEU A 257 -0.77 -6.69 22.66
CA LEU A 257 -0.89 -5.23 22.66
C LEU A 257 -0.64 -4.67 24.07
N SER A 258 0.62 -4.63 24.52
CA SER A 258 1.02 -3.80 25.65
C SER A 258 1.49 -2.45 25.10
N HIS A 259 0.58 -1.48 25.10
CA HIS A 259 0.79 -0.03 25.00
C HIS A 259 2.07 0.42 24.27
N TRP A 260 2.03 0.38 22.94
CA TRP A 260 2.92 1.22 22.14
C TRP A 260 2.32 2.64 22.15
N VAL A 261 2.85 3.51 23.00
CA VAL A 261 2.53 4.95 23.05
C VAL A 261 3.70 5.68 22.40
N ARG A 262 3.42 6.62 21.48
CA ARG A 262 4.44 7.50 20.90
C ARG A 262 5.20 8.21 22.03
N ASN A 263 6.52 8.17 21.99
CA ASN A 263 7.35 9.24 22.54
C ASN A 263 7.62 10.25 21.44
#